data_AF-A0ABD4KEN2-F1
#
_entry.id   AF-A0ABD4KEN2-F1
#
_cell.length_a   1.000
_cell.length_b   1.000
_cell.length_c   1.000
_cell.angle_alpha   90.00
_cell.angle_beta   90.00
_cell.angle_gamma   90.00
#
_symmetry.space_group_name_H-M   'P 1'
#
loop_
_entity.id
_entity.type
_entity.pdbx_description
1 polymer ?
#
loop_
_entity_poly.entity_id
_entity_poly.type
_entity_poly.pdbx_seq_one_letter_code
_entity_poly.pdbx_strand_id
1 'polypeptide(L)'
;MAGYSDYLINMAAKVISNAVPINDINVIVNRFIHDDFESYKTSNFHIHESGVSNITAESSNLGSSNSQANDVSFEIEVNKCIKKTLSYLKSDNIVEGDVSKTQIYLEALAEKDRLLFLEVFQKTWVAVYYSPEHLRNYLCVAASMDYSLMKDRADVLILGCSAHEDALVQEAAIRAFESWENPEHATHLRAMRKFEEKWIEDYKQRTILFLEGLK
;
A
#
# COMPACT_ATOMS: atom_id res chain seq x y z
N MET A 1 -7.03 20.28 -38.39
CA MET A 1 -7.11 18.92 -37.83
C MET A 1 -7.08 19.00 -36.29
N ALA A 2 -8.14 19.52 -35.66
CA ALA A 2 -8.17 19.76 -34.21
C ALA A 2 -9.14 18.83 -33.43
N GLY A 3 -9.96 18.03 -34.11
CA GLY A 3 -11.07 17.30 -33.46
C GLY A 3 -10.74 15.93 -32.84
N TYR A 4 -9.61 15.31 -33.19
CA TYR A 4 -9.31 13.94 -32.76
C TYR A 4 -8.59 13.88 -31.40
N SER A 5 -7.76 14.89 -31.10
CA SER A 5 -7.07 15.04 -29.81
C SER A 5 -8.06 15.32 -28.67
N ASP A 6 -9.00 16.24 -28.91
CA ASP A 6 -9.99 16.62 -27.89
C ASP A 6 -11.00 15.51 -27.60
N TYR A 7 -11.24 14.62 -28.57
CA TYR A 7 -12.08 13.43 -28.38
C TYR A 7 -11.39 12.40 -27.47
N LEU A 8 -10.10 12.14 -27.67
CA LEU A 8 -9.34 11.21 -26.83
C LEU A 8 -9.15 11.72 -25.41
N ILE A 9 -8.94 13.03 -25.24
CA ILE A 9 -8.83 13.68 -23.92
C ILE A 9 -10.18 13.60 -23.18
N ASN A 10 -11.30 13.88 -23.85
CA ASN A 10 -12.63 13.74 -23.24
C ASN A 10 -12.98 12.29 -22.93
N MET A 11 -12.57 11.34 -23.76
CA MET A 11 -12.81 9.92 -23.53
C MET A 11 -12.00 9.41 -22.34
N ALA A 12 -10.73 9.82 -22.21
CA ALA A 12 -9.91 9.52 -21.03
C ALA A 12 -10.46 10.16 -19.75
N ALA A 13 -10.89 11.43 -19.80
CA ALA A 13 -11.50 12.12 -18.66
C ALA A 13 -12.80 11.45 -18.20
N LYS A 14 -13.61 10.95 -19.14
CA LYS A 14 -14.87 10.24 -18.85
C LYS A 14 -14.64 8.82 -18.31
N VAL A 15 -13.57 8.15 -18.73
CA VAL A 15 -13.16 6.86 -18.16
C VAL A 15 -12.65 7.05 -16.73
N ILE A 16 -11.88 8.11 -16.46
CA ILE A 16 -11.38 8.44 -15.12
C ILE A 16 -12.53 8.83 -14.16
N SER A 17 -13.52 9.62 -14.61
CA SER A 17 -14.66 9.99 -13.76
C SER A 17 -15.58 8.81 -13.42
N ASN A 18 -15.57 7.76 -14.27
CA ASN A 18 -16.39 6.57 -14.08
C ASN A 18 -15.65 5.43 -13.36
N ALA A 19 -14.33 5.52 -13.20
CA ALA A 19 -13.53 4.43 -12.65
C ALA A 19 -13.54 4.35 -11.12
N VAL A 20 -13.62 5.47 -10.39
CA VAL A 20 -13.81 5.49 -8.91
C VAL A 20 -14.36 6.87 -8.53
N PRO A 21 -15.44 6.98 -7.73
CA PRO A 21 -15.81 8.27 -7.15
C PRO A 21 -14.67 8.77 -6.26
N ILE A 22 -14.01 9.86 -6.65
CA ILE A 22 -12.91 10.52 -5.89
C ILE A 22 -13.38 10.90 -4.45
N ASN A 23 -14.69 10.98 -4.23
CA ASN A 23 -15.28 11.20 -2.91
C ASN A 23 -15.10 10.02 -1.95
N ASP A 24 -14.96 8.79 -2.43
CA ASP A 24 -14.81 7.62 -1.54
C ASP A 24 -13.39 7.51 -0.97
N ILE A 25 -12.36 7.95 -1.71
CA ILE A 25 -10.97 7.96 -1.20
C ILE A 25 -10.82 8.98 -0.08
N ASN A 26 -11.40 10.17 -0.23
CA ASN A 26 -11.38 11.19 0.83
C ASN A 26 -12.24 10.79 2.05
N VAL A 27 -13.32 10.03 1.85
CA VAL A 27 -14.13 9.47 2.95
C VAL A 27 -13.34 8.39 3.70
N ILE A 28 -12.63 7.51 2.99
CA ILE A 28 -11.80 6.46 3.60
C ILE A 28 -10.63 7.09 4.38
N VAL A 29 -9.89 8.03 3.77
CA VAL A 29 -8.75 8.71 4.41
C VAL A 29 -9.20 9.55 5.61
N ASN A 30 -10.31 10.29 5.51
CA ASN A 30 -10.83 11.06 6.66
C ASN A 30 -11.40 10.16 7.77
N ARG A 31 -11.98 9.00 7.45
CA ARG A 31 -12.45 8.04 8.46
C ARG A 31 -11.28 7.41 9.22
N PHE A 32 -10.15 7.14 8.54
CA PHE A 32 -8.94 6.62 9.17
C PHE A 32 -8.23 7.63 10.09
N ILE A 33 -8.36 8.94 9.83
CA ILE A 33 -7.70 9.98 10.65
C ILE A 33 -8.61 10.47 11.80
N HIS A 34 -9.94 10.50 11.62
CA HIS A 34 -10.85 11.03 12.65
C HIS A 34 -11.25 10.04 13.76
N ASP A 35 -11.20 8.73 13.52
CA ASP A 35 -11.61 7.73 14.53
C ASP A 35 -10.57 7.49 15.65
N ASP A 36 -9.40 8.15 15.61
CA ASP A 36 -8.31 7.95 16.58
C ASP A 36 -8.23 9.00 17.71
N PHE A 37 -9.27 9.82 17.96
CA PHE A 37 -9.19 10.84 19.04
C PHE A 37 -10.31 10.90 20.09
N GLU A 38 -11.43 10.18 19.99
CA GLU A 38 -12.44 10.17 21.05
C GLU A 38 -13.12 8.81 21.19
N SER A 39 -13.37 8.41 22.44
CA SER A 39 -14.16 7.24 22.88
C SER A 39 -13.42 5.92 23.19
N TYR A 40 -12.56 5.95 24.21
CA TYR A 40 -12.54 4.86 25.20
C TYR A 40 -13.58 5.16 26.29
N LYS A 41 -14.86 4.90 26.00
CA LYS A 41 -15.85 4.66 27.04
C LYS A 41 -16.68 3.45 26.65
N THR A 42 -16.45 2.39 27.42
CA THR A 42 -17.30 1.21 27.60
C THR A 42 -18.79 1.48 27.36
N SER A 43 -19.37 0.76 26.41
CA SER A 43 -20.82 0.54 26.33
C SER A 43 -21.09 -0.96 26.36
N ASN A 44 -21.54 -1.41 27.53
CA ASN A 44 -22.14 -2.71 27.79
C ASN A 44 -23.29 -2.97 26.80
N PHE A 45 -23.24 -4.05 26.03
CA PHE A 45 -24.40 -4.53 25.31
C PHE A 45 -25.26 -5.40 26.24
N HIS A 46 -26.39 -4.86 26.68
CA HIS A 46 -27.46 -5.57 27.38
C HIS A 46 -28.38 -6.20 26.31
N ILE A 47 -28.48 -7.54 26.30
CA ILE A 47 -29.45 -8.25 25.47
C ILE A 47 -30.76 -8.33 26.26
N HIS A 48 -31.80 -7.62 25.78
CA HIS A 48 -33.15 -7.74 26.31
C HIS A 48 -33.91 -8.81 25.51
N GLU A 49 -34.27 -9.89 26.18
CA GLU A 49 -35.12 -10.96 25.65
C GLU A 49 -36.58 -10.56 25.85
N SER A 50 -37.37 -10.56 24.77
CA SER A 50 -38.83 -10.60 24.87
C SER A 50 -39.50 -10.92 23.53
N GLY A 51 -40.21 -12.05 23.50
CA GLY A 51 -41.58 -12.10 22.96
C GLY A 51 -41.75 -12.63 21.53
N VAL A 52 -42.12 -13.90 21.44
CA VAL A 52 -42.54 -14.69 20.26
C VAL A 52 -43.71 -14.05 19.49
N SER A 53 -43.66 -14.12 18.15
CA SER A 53 -44.83 -14.41 17.29
C SER A 53 -44.38 -14.98 15.93
N ASN A 54 -44.86 -16.18 15.63
CA ASN A 54 -44.56 -16.97 14.43
C ASN A 54 -45.24 -16.42 13.16
N ILE A 55 -44.48 -16.34 12.07
CA ILE A 55 -45.00 -16.58 10.71
C ILE A 55 -44.00 -17.48 9.99
N THR A 56 -44.44 -18.68 9.65
CA THR A 56 -43.71 -19.69 8.87
C THR A 56 -43.88 -19.50 7.37
N ALA A 57 -42.82 -19.94 6.67
CA ALA A 57 -42.69 -20.25 5.24
C ALA A 57 -42.44 -19.05 4.31
N GLU A 58 -41.24 -18.94 3.76
CA GLU A 58 -40.83 -19.69 2.57
C GLU A 58 -39.31 -19.62 2.37
N SER A 59 -38.76 -20.75 1.96
CA SER A 59 -37.35 -21.00 1.69
C SER A 59 -36.83 -20.16 0.52
N SER A 60 -35.83 -19.32 0.76
CA SER A 60 -34.83 -18.99 -0.25
C SER A 60 -33.55 -18.43 0.38
N ASN A 61 -32.43 -19.10 0.06
CA ASN A 61 -31.04 -18.63 0.14
C ASN A 61 -30.44 -18.22 1.50
N LEU A 62 -30.19 -19.21 2.37
CA LEU A 62 -29.07 -19.13 3.32
C LEU A 62 -27.79 -19.66 2.66
N GLY A 63 -27.05 -18.77 2.00
CA GLY A 63 -25.69 -19.04 1.50
C GLY A 63 -24.70 -17.89 1.72
N SER A 64 -25.13 -16.77 2.29
CA SER A 64 -24.37 -15.50 2.27
C SER A 64 -23.77 -15.06 3.62
N SER A 65 -24.05 -15.75 4.73
CA SER A 65 -23.64 -15.27 6.06
C SER A 65 -22.18 -15.61 6.41
N ASN A 66 -21.62 -16.68 5.85
CA ASN A 66 -20.26 -17.12 6.17
C ASN A 66 -19.18 -16.32 5.42
N SER A 67 -19.43 -15.86 4.20
CA SER A 67 -18.45 -15.08 3.42
C SER A 67 -18.22 -13.69 4.01
N GLN A 68 -19.30 -13.01 4.43
CA GLN A 68 -19.23 -11.67 4.99
C GLN A 68 -18.57 -11.65 6.37
N ALA A 69 -18.81 -12.65 7.22
CA ALA A 69 -18.17 -12.75 8.53
C ALA A 69 -16.64 -13.01 8.41
N ASN A 70 -16.23 -13.84 7.45
CA ASN A 70 -14.82 -14.11 7.20
C ASN A 70 -14.08 -12.90 6.65
N ASP A 71 -14.72 -12.13 5.75
CA ASP A 71 -14.15 -10.90 5.18
C ASP A 71 -13.93 -9.82 6.26
N VAL A 72 -14.92 -9.63 7.13
CA VAL A 72 -14.78 -8.73 8.30
C VAL A 72 -13.68 -9.20 9.23
N SER A 73 -13.57 -10.50 9.50
CA SER A 73 -12.51 -11.05 10.36
C SER A 73 -11.12 -10.83 9.75
N PHE A 74 -10.96 -11.02 8.44
CA PHE A 74 -9.71 -10.79 7.74
C PHE A 74 -9.31 -9.31 7.76
N GLU A 75 -10.25 -8.39 7.49
CA GLU A 75 -10.00 -6.96 7.57
C GLU A 75 -9.62 -6.51 8.99
N ILE A 76 -10.20 -7.10 10.04
CA ILE A 76 -9.79 -6.84 11.43
C ILE A 76 -8.33 -7.27 11.65
N GLU A 77 -7.94 -8.44 11.14
CA GLU A 77 -6.56 -8.93 11.26
C GLU A 77 -5.57 -8.06 10.48
N VAL A 78 -5.92 -7.67 9.25
CA VAL A 78 -5.15 -6.73 8.43
C VAL A 78 -4.91 -5.42 9.18
N ASN A 79 -5.96 -4.81 9.73
CA ASN A 79 -5.86 -3.55 10.48
C ASN A 79 -4.98 -3.69 11.73
N LYS A 80 -5.09 -4.82 12.44
CA LYS A 80 -4.22 -5.11 13.60
C LYS A 80 -2.75 -5.20 13.19
N CYS A 81 -2.47 -5.90 12.10
CA CYS A 81 -1.12 -6.05 11.57
C CYS A 81 -0.54 -4.71 11.09
N ILE A 82 -1.33 -3.88 10.38
CA ILE A 82 -0.92 -2.53 9.95
C ILE A 82 -0.54 -1.68 11.16
N LYS A 83 -1.39 -1.60 12.18
CA LYS A 83 -1.10 -0.83 13.42
C LYS A 83 0.22 -1.27 14.06
N LYS A 84 0.48 -2.59 14.05
CA LYS A 84 1.71 -3.16 14.58
C LYS A 84 2.93 -2.80 13.71
N THR A 85 2.83 -2.94 12.39
CA THR A 85 3.89 -2.53 11.45
C THR A 85 4.23 -1.04 11.61
N LEU A 86 3.21 -0.18 11.68
CA LEU A 86 3.40 1.27 11.89
C LEU A 86 4.06 1.57 13.23
N SER A 87 3.70 0.84 14.29
CA SER A 87 4.34 0.99 15.60
C SER A 87 5.83 0.62 15.56
N TYR A 88 6.20 -0.44 14.83
CA TYR A 88 7.61 -0.81 14.67
C TYR A 88 8.36 0.19 13.80
N LEU A 89 7.78 0.59 12.67
CA LEU A 89 8.38 1.56 11.75
C LEU A 89 8.72 2.89 12.43
N LYS A 90 7.85 3.35 13.35
CA LYS A 90 8.04 4.59 14.12
C LYS A 90 9.03 4.47 15.28
N SER A 91 9.29 3.26 15.77
CA SER A 91 10.15 3.03 16.94
C SER A 91 11.51 2.43 16.58
N ASP A 92 11.67 1.94 15.36
CA ASP A 92 12.96 1.49 14.84
C ASP A 92 13.81 2.67 14.40
N ASN A 93 15.11 2.56 14.66
CA ASN A 93 16.12 3.34 13.97
C ASN A 93 16.56 2.56 12.74
N ILE A 94 15.96 2.85 11.59
CA ILE A 94 16.20 2.10 10.36
C ILE A 94 17.50 2.59 9.74
N VAL A 95 18.47 1.68 9.68
CA VAL A 95 19.79 1.89 9.09
C VAL A 95 19.95 0.90 7.96
N GLU A 96 20.48 1.36 6.83
CA GLU A 96 20.68 0.53 5.65
C GLU A 96 21.69 -0.60 5.94
N GLY A 97 21.33 -1.82 5.55
CA GLY A 97 22.11 -3.04 5.82
C GLY A 97 21.81 -3.71 7.16
N ASP A 98 21.11 -3.03 8.07
CA ASP A 98 20.70 -3.62 9.35
C ASP A 98 19.29 -4.23 9.25
N VAL A 99 19.11 -5.38 9.91
CA VAL A 99 17.80 -6.05 9.98
C VAL A 99 16.94 -5.35 11.03
N SER A 100 15.90 -4.64 10.58
CA SER A 100 14.95 -3.93 11.44
C SER A 100 13.89 -4.85 12.06
N LYS A 101 13.27 -4.43 13.17
CA LYS A 101 12.12 -5.16 13.74
C LYS A 101 10.93 -5.16 12.78
N THR A 102 10.79 -4.09 12.00
CA THR A 102 9.76 -3.97 10.97
C THR A 102 9.95 -5.04 9.89
N GLN A 103 11.18 -5.25 9.41
CA GLN A 103 11.53 -6.30 8.45
C GLN A 103 11.21 -7.69 9.03
N ILE A 104 11.74 -8.02 10.21
CA ILE A 104 11.53 -9.33 10.85
C ILE A 104 10.04 -9.63 10.99
N TYR A 105 9.25 -8.63 11.39
CA TYR A 105 7.80 -8.80 11.54
C TYR A 105 7.11 -9.07 10.22
N LEU A 106 7.46 -8.33 9.17
CA LEU A 106 6.87 -8.45 7.84
C LEU A 106 7.24 -9.77 7.15
N GLU A 107 8.49 -10.21 7.25
CA GLU A 107 8.95 -11.52 6.74
C GLU A 107 8.24 -12.67 7.46
N ALA A 108 8.18 -12.63 8.79
CA ALA A 108 7.43 -13.62 9.57
C ALA A 108 5.93 -13.63 9.21
N LEU A 109 5.35 -12.48 8.88
CA LEU A 109 3.98 -12.39 8.41
C LEU A 109 3.83 -13.03 7.03
N ALA A 110 4.78 -12.80 6.11
CA ALA A 110 4.79 -13.38 4.78
C ALA A 110 4.89 -14.90 4.79
N GLU A 111 5.69 -15.46 5.71
CA GLU A 111 5.81 -16.90 5.94
C GLU A 111 4.53 -17.51 6.51
N LYS A 112 3.89 -16.81 7.46
CA LYS A 112 2.67 -17.28 8.13
C LYS A 112 1.45 -17.23 7.20
N ASP A 113 1.23 -16.08 6.57
CA ASP A 113 0.07 -15.83 5.72
C ASP A 113 0.44 -14.81 4.63
N ARG A 114 0.66 -15.35 3.43
CA ARG A 114 1.05 -14.59 2.25
C ARG A 114 0.04 -13.51 1.86
N LEU A 115 -1.26 -13.80 1.96
CA LEU A 115 -2.32 -12.87 1.55
C LEU A 115 -2.42 -11.72 2.55
N LEU A 116 -2.42 -12.05 3.84
CA LEU A 116 -2.41 -11.06 4.92
C LEU A 116 -1.18 -10.15 4.82
N PHE A 117 0.00 -10.71 4.60
CA PHE A 117 1.22 -9.92 4.39
C PHE A 117 1.07 -8.94 3.24
N LEU A 118 0.59 -9.39 2.08
CA LEU A 118 0.46 -8.53 0.91
C LEU A 118 -0.47 -7.34 1.18
N GLU A 119 -1.61 -7.60 1.84
CA GLU A 119 -2.56 -6.55 2.21
C GLU A 119 -1.96 -5.56 3.21
N VAL A 120 -1.28 -6.07 4.23
CA VAL A 120 -0.59 -5.23 5.21
C VAL A 120 0.52 -4.41 4.56
N PHE A 121 1.31 -5.02 3.67
CA PHE A 121 2.40 -4.36 2.95
C PHE A 121 1.86 -3.18 2.13
N GLN A 122 0.81 -3.41 1.34
CA GLN A 122 0.20 -2.39 0.48
C GLN A 122 -0.42 -1.27 1.31
N LYS A 123 -1.25 -1.62 2.29
CA LYS A 123 -1.98 -0.62 3.08
C LYS A 123 -1.06 0.19 4.01
N THR A 124 0.06 -0.40 4.45
CA THR A 124 1.02 0.31 5.32
C THR A 124 1.74 1.43 4.59
N TRP A 125 2.27 1.20 3.38
CA TRP A 125 3.01 2.26 2.68
C TRP A 125 2.10 3.41 2.27
N VAL A 126 0.85 3.11 1.89
CA VAL A 126 -0.18 4.13 1.61
C VAL A 126 -0.45 4.96 2.87
N ALA A 127 -0.53 4.34 4.04
CA ALA A 127 -0.77 5.04 5.31
C ALA A 127 0.38 5.99 5.71
N VAL A 128 1.62 5.72 5.26
CA VAL A 128 2.79 6.58 5.55
C VAL A 128 3.18 7.48 4.38
N TYR A 129 2.44 7.48 3.28
CA TYR A 129 2.80 8.20 2.06
C TYR A 129 3.06 9.69 2.30
N TYR A 130 2.21 10.35 3.09
CA TYR A 130 2.33 11.78 3.42
C TYR A 130 3.38 12.09 4.50
N SER A 131 4.15 11.10 4.92
CA SER A 131 5.21 11.25 5.91
C SER A 131 6.54 10.83 5.28
N PRO A 132 7.25 11.74 4.58
CA PRO A 132 8.45 11.41 3.82
C PRO A 132 9.50 10.61 4.60
N GLU A 133 9.72 10.94 5.87
CA GLU A 133 10.63 10.20 6.75
C GLU A 133 10.21 8.73 6.91
N HIS A 134 8.98 8.48 7.36
CA HIS A 134 8.46 7.13 7.53
C HIS A 134 8.35 6.37 6.20
N LEU A 135 8.04 7.05 5.10
CA LEU A 135 7.98 6.44 3.77
C LEU A 135 9.37 5.99 3.30
N ARG A 136 10.42 6.81 3.51
CA ARG A 136 11.82 6.40 3.22
C ARG A 136 12.24 5.22 4.07
N ASN A 137 11.91 5.25 5.35
CA ASN A 137 12.16 4.13 6.26
C ASN A 137 11.46 2.85 5.77
N TYR A 138 10.21 2.97 5.32
CA TYR A 138 9.46 1.84 4.79
C TYR A 138 10.04 1.31 3.47
N LEU A 139 10.50 2.19 2.58
CA LEU A 139 11.22 1.82 1.36
C LEU A 139 12.52 1.07 1.68
N CYS A 140 13.28 1.52 2.69
CA CYS A 140 14.50 0.84 3.12
C CYS A 140 14.19 -0.57 3.64
N VAL A 141 13.13 -0.74 4.43
CA VAL A 141 12.65 -2.06 4.88
C VAL A 141 12.19 -2.93 3.72
N ALA A 142 11.47 -2.38 2.76
CA ALA A 142 11.01 -3.15 1.59
C ALA A 142 12.19 -3.58 0.71
N ALA A 143 13.18 -2.69 0.51
CA ALA A 143 14.37 -2.95 -0.28
C ALA A 143 15.29 -4.03 0.34
N SER A 144 15.28 -4.18 1.67
CA SER A 144 16.05 -5.22 2.36
C SER A 144 15.38 -6.60 2.34
N MET A 145 14.11 -6.68 1.93
CA MET A 145 13.36 -7.93 1.78
C MET A 145 13.47 -8.48 0.36
N ASP A 146 13.38 -9.80 0.21
CA ASP A 146 13.35 -10.45 -1.11
C ASP A 146 12.17 -9.94 -1.95
N TYR A 147 12.49 -9.40 -3.13
CA TYR A 147 11.54 -8.94 -4.13
C TYR A 147 10.42 -9.97 -4.40
N SER A 148 10.74 -11.28 -4.38
CA SER A 148 9.79 -12.35 -4.66
C SER A 148 8.59 -12.39 -3.67
N LEU A 149 8.78 -11.82 -2.47
CA LEU A 149 7.73 -11.64 -1.47
C LEU A 149 6.73 -10.54 -1.85
N MET A 150 7.05 -9.61 -2.72
CA MET A 150 6.16 -8.47 -3.02
C MET A 150 5.74 -8.45 -4.50
N LYS A 151 6.65 -8.82 -5.41
CA LYS A 151 6.45 -8.82 -6.87
C LYS A 151 5.84 -7.50 -7.33
N ASP A 152 4.72 -7.54 -8.03
CA ASP A 152 4.00 -6.37 -8.55
C ASP A 152 3.66 -5.33 -7.46
N ARG A 153 3.49 -5.73 -6.18
CA ARG A 153 3.27 -4.76 -5.10
C ARG A 153 4.52 -3.95 -4.76
N ALA A 154 5.72 -4.54 -4.93
CA ALA A 154 6.98 -3.81 -4.85
C ALA A 154 7.12 -2.84 -6.03
N ASP A 155 6.77 -3.26 -7.24
CA ASP A 155 6.78 -2.38 -8.42
C ASP A 155 5.85 -1.17 -8.25
N VAL A 156 4.64 -1.39 -7.72
CA VAL A 156 3.71 -0.29 -7.44
C VAL A 156 4.27 0.67 -6.39
N LEU A 157 4.91 0.15 -5.33
CA LEU A 157 5.53 0.96 -4.29
C LEU A 157 6.61 1.88 -4.87
N ILE A 158 7.59 1.32 -5.58
CA ILE A 158 8.72 2.10 -6.13
C ILE A 158 8.28 3.07 -7.21
N LEU A 159 7.32 2.69 -8.09
CA LEU A 159 6.77 3.61 -9.09
C LEU A 159 6.05 4.79 -8.44
N GLY A 160 5.24 4.52 -7.40
CA GLY A 160 4.55 5.58 -6.65
C GLY A 160 5.54 6.50 -5.92
N CYS A 161 6.56 5.94 -5.29
CA CYS A 161 7.55 6.71 -4.54
C CYS A 161 8.51 7.49 -5.45
N SER A 162 8.88 6.97 -6.63
CA SER A 162 9.62 7.72 -7.64
C SER A 162 8.84 8.92 -8.19
N ALA A 163 7.52 8.94 -8.09
CA ALA A 163 6.70 10.08 -8.48
C ALA A 163 6.49 11.12 -7.35
N HIS A 164 6.92 10.81 -6.12
CA HIS A 164 6.74 11.65 -4.94
C HIS A 164 7.45 13.02 -5.08
N GLU A 165 6.98 14.06 -4.39
CA GLU A 165 7.59 15.41 -4.47
C GLU A 165 8.93 15.52 -3.73
N ASP A 166 9.07 14.83 -2.61
CA ASP A 166 10.29 14.80 -1.79
C ASP A 166 11.43 14.04 -2.51
N ALA A 167 12.53 14.76 -2.75
CA ALA A 167 13.74 14.28 -3.39
C ALA A 167 14.36 13.06 -2.71
N LEU A 168 14.31 12.97 -1.38
CA LEU A 168 14.88 11.84 -0.63
C LEU A 168 13.99 10.60 -0.72
N VAL A 169 12.67 10.76 -0.88
CA VAL A 169 11.76 9.64 -1.19
C VAL A 169 12.02 9.10 -2.60
N GLN A 170 12.19 10.00 -3.58
CA GLN A 170 12.52 9.61 -4.96
C GLN A 170 13.83 8.81 -5.01
N GLU A 171 14.86 9.30 -4.32
CA GLU A 171 16.15 8.63 -4.20
C GLU A 171 16.02 7.26 -3.52
N ALA A 172 15.31 7.17 -2.40
CA ALA A 172 15.07 5.90 -1.71
C ALA A 172 14.34 4.89 -2.60
N ALA A 173 13.44 5.34 -3.48
CA ALA A 173 12.78 4.48 -4.45
C ALA A 173 13.76 3.96 -5.51
N ILE A 174 14.65 4.81 -6.05
CA ILE A 174 15.70 4.38 -7.00
C ILE A 174 16.66 3.38 -6.33
N ARG A 175 16.99 3.59 -5.05
CA ARG A 175 17.79 2.63 -4.29
C ARG A 175 17.10 1.29 -4.13
N ALA A 176 15.78 1.28 -3.92
CA ALA A 176 15.01 0.03 -3.87
C ALA A 176 15.03 -0.71 -5.22
N PHE A 177 14.90 0.01 -6.34
CA PHE A 177 15.10 -0.57 -7.68
C PHE A 177 16.47 -1.25 -7.83
N GLU A 178 17.54 -0.58 -7.37
CA GLU A 178 18.90 -1.11 -7.42
C GLU A 178 19.05 -2.36 -6.53
N SER A 179 18.53 -2.30 -5.30
CA SER A 179 18.72 -3.32 -4.26
C SER A 179 18.13 -4.68 -4.61
N TRP A 180 17.06 -4.70 -5.39
CA TRP A 180 16.44 -5.96 -5.83
C TRP A 180 17.12 -6.60 -7.04
N GLU A 181 18.11 -5.93 -7.65
CA GLU A 181 18.92 -6.46 -8.74
C GLU A 181 18.10 -7.07 -9.89
N ASN A 182 16.91 -6.52 -10.17
CA ASN A 182 16.01 -7.02 -11.19
C ASN A 182 16.27 -6.32 -12.54
N PRO A 183 16.76 -7.00 -13.59
CA PRO A 183 17.09 -6.35 -14.85
C PRO A 183 15.90 -5.69 -15.57
N GLU A 184 14.67 -6.12 -15.29
CA GLU A 184 13.45 -5.53 -15.86
C GLU A 184 13.18 -4.12 -15.32
N HIS A 185 13.66 -3.82 -14.11
CA HIS A 185 13.53 -2.51 -13.47
C HIS A 185 14.21 -1.39 -14.25
N ALA A 186 15.25 -1.70 -15.03
CA ALA A 186 15.86 -0.74 -15.96
C ALA A 186 14.84 -0.18 -16.97
N THR A 187 13.89 -1.01 -17.43
CA THR A 187 12.83 -0.57 -18.35
C THR A 187 11.88 0.40 -17.69
N HIS A 188 11.51 0.17 -16.42
CA HIS A 188 10.67 1.09 -15.66
C HIS A 188 11.37 2.44 -15.46
N LEU A 189 12.62 2.44 -14.99
CA LEU A 189 13.40 3.66 -14.76
C LEU A 189 13.58 4.51 -16.03
N ARG A 190 13.77 3.88 -17.21
CA ARG A 190 13.84 4.59 -18.50
C ARG A 190 12.52 5.25 -18.91
N ALA A 191 11.40 4.63 -18.56
CA ALA A 191 10.07 5.13 -18.90
C ALA A 191 9.61 6.29 -18.00
N MET A 192 10.25 6.48 -16.83
CA MET A 192 9.92 7.57 -15.92
C MET A 192 10.24 8.94 -16.51
N ARG A 193 9.50 9.95 -16.05
CA ARG A 193 9.87 11.36 -16.29
C ARG A 193 11.27 11.63 -15.74
N LYS A 194 11.91 12.68 -16.26
CA LYS A 194 13.16 13.17 -15.68
C LYS A 194 12.91 13.73 -14.29
N PHE A 195 13.83 13.47 -13.38
CA PHE A 195 13.84 14.09 -12.06
C PHE A 195 14.33 15.54 -12.18
N GLU A 196 13.77 16.43 -11.35
CA GLU A 196 14.17 17.85 -11.33
C GLU A 196 15.56 18.02 -10.75
N GLU A 197 15.86 17.27 -9.69
CA GLU A 197 17.15 17.25 -9.03
C GLU A 197 18.17 16.46 -9.87
N LYS A 198 19.21 17.17 -10.34
CA LYS A 198 20.24 16.59 -11.21
C LYS A 198 20.90 15.35 -10.58
N TRP A 199 21.19 15.38 -9.29
CA TRP A 199 21.88 14.29 -8.62
C TRP A 199 21.03 13.01 -8.55
N ILE A 200 19.69 13.13 -8.52
CA ILE A 200 18.75 12.01 -8.60
C ILE A 200 18.71 11.47 -10.02
N GLU A 201 18.64 12.34 -11.03
CA GLU A 201 18.65 11.91 -12.43
C GLU A 201 19.96 11.19 -12.79
N ASP A 202 21.10 11.71 -12.30
CA ASP A 202 22.41 11.08 -12.45
C ASP A 202 22.44 9.71 -11.73
N TYR A 203 21.79 9.58 -10.56
CA TYR A 203 21.67 8.31 -9.85
C TYR A 203 20.82 7.31 -10.63
N LYS A 204 19.63 7.71 -11.09
CA LYS A 204 18.75 6.91 -11.97
C LYS A 204 19.54 6.34 -13.15
N GLN A 205 20.34 7.17 -13.81
CA GLN A 205 21.10 6.73 -14.98
C GLN A 205 22.19 5.71 -14.62
N ARG A 206 22.85 5.84 -13.46
CA ARG A 206 23.81 4.82 -12.98
C ARG A 206 23.10 3.51 -12.64
N THR A 207 21.97 3.57 -11.96
CA THR A 207 21.16 2.38 -11.62
C THR A 207 20.67 1.66 -12.88
N ILE A 208 20.21 2.39 -13.91
CA ILE A 208 19.85 1.79 -15.20
C ILE A 208 21.03 1.02 -15.79
N LEU A 209 22.22 1.62 -15.85
CA LEU A 209 23.42 0.98 -16.40
C LEU A 209 23.83 -0.27 -15.59
N PHE A 210 23.74 -0.20 -14.25
CA PHE A 210 24.00 -1.33 -13.37
C PHE A 210 23.03 -2.49 -13.67
N LEU A 211 21.72 -2.23 -13.65
CA LEU A 211 20.69 -3.24 -13.87
C LEU A 211 20.74 -3.85 -15.29
N GLU A 212 21.10 -3.07 -16.30
CA GLU A 212 21.34 -3.58 -17.66
C GLU A 212 22.55 -4.52 -17.72
N GLY A 213 23.56 -4.29 -16.90
CA GLY A 213 24.78 -5.10 -16.82
C GLY A 213 24.59 -6.46 -16.13
N LEU A 214 23.44 -6.70 -15.52
CA LEU A 214 23.09 -7.98 -14.90
C LEU A 214 22.57 -9.03 -15.91
N LYS A 215 22.30 -8.62 -17.16
CA LYS A 215 21.82 -9.49 -18.25
C LYS A 215 22.96 -10.29 -18.88
#